data_AF-A0A1F4HPE2-F1
#
_entry.id   AF-A0A1F4HPE2-F1
#
_cell.length_a   1.000
_cell.length_b   1.000
_cell.length_c   1.000
_cell.angle_alpha   90.00
_cell.angle_beta   90.00
_cell.angle_gamma   90.00
#
_symmetry.space_group_name_H-M   'P 1'
#
loop_
_entity.id
_entity.type
_entity.pdbx_description
1 polymer ?
#
loop_
_entity_poly.entity_id
_entity_poly.type
_entity_poly.pdbx_seq_one_letter_code
_entity_poly.pdbx_strand_id
1 'polypeptide(L)'
;MTDKLFTPLKLGPATLQHRVVMAPLTRMRASADGNVPTALNALYYAQRATPGGLLIAEATPVSWQGHGHPNVPGIHTAAQVKGWRQVTDAVHAQGGVIYLQLWHTGRVSHSSHQPDGARPVGPSAIAAQGMTMDAARQPVPYEVPRALATDEMPALVDSWRQAAAQAMQAGFDGVEIHGANGYLLEQFLQSRSNVRTDAYGGSIENRCRLHLEIAEVVAREIGADRTGIRLSPWGIANDSGEADPLPLYTHLVAELARLNLVYLHLIEPRASGTGKADIAREGQPSAAQTFRPLWPNVLIDAGGFDRDGALQAVEEGRADAVAFGRYFISNPDLPRRLQIGAPLTPYHRPTFYGGGAEGYTDYPDHPTQAQQAAAAG
;
A
#
# COMPACT_ATOMS: atom_id res chain seq x y z
N MET A 1 -9.61 10.67 29.96
CA MET A 1 -10.36 10.60 28.70
C MET A 1 -9.69 9.54 27.85
N THR A 2 -10.43 8.71 27.12
CA THR A 2 -9.84 7.73 26.21
C THR A 2 -9.26 8.45 24.99
N ASP A 3 -7.99 8.25 24.68
CA ASP A 3 -7.35 8.88 23.52
C ASP A 3 -8.09 8.50 22.23
N LYS A 4 -8.36 9.49 21.37
CA LYS A 4 -9.16 9.31 20.14
C LYS A 4 -8.60 8.22 19.23
N LEU A 5 -7.27 8.02 19.21
CA LEU A 5 -6.58 6.94 18.46
C LEU A 5 -7.13 5.53 18.79
N PHE A 6 -7.67 5.31 19.99
CA PHE A 6 -8.23 4.02 20.43
C PHE A 6 -9.76 4.03 20.52
N THR A 7 -10.40 4.93 19.77
CA THR A 7 -11.87 5.00 19.65
C THR A 7 -12.34 4.47 18.30
N PRO A 8 -13.60 4.03 18.19
CA PRO A 8 -14.15 3.56 16.93
C PRO A 8 -14.11 4.58 15.79
N LEU A 9 -14.02 4.07 14.55
CA LEU A 9 -14.09 4.85 13.31
C LEU A 9 -14.95 4.11 12.28
N LYS A 10 -15.95 4.79 11.71
CA LYS A 10 -16.73 4.24 10.60
C LYS A 10 -15.88 4.24 9.33
N LEU A 11 -15.75 3.09 8.68
CA LEU A 11 -15.01 2.94 7.42
C LEU A 11 -15.88 2.14 6.45
N GLY A 12 -16.62 2.83 5.58
CA GLY A 12 -17.54 2.20 4.65
C GLY A 12 -18.53 1.25 5.38
N PRO A 13 -18.64 -0.03 5.00
CA PRO A 13 -19.52 -0.98 5.69
C PRO A 13 -19.01 -1.36 7.08
N ALA A 14 -17.71 -1.28 7.36
CA ALA A 14 -17.12 -1.66 8.63
C ALA A 14 -17.19 -0.55 9.69
N THR A 15 -17.05 -0.94 10.95
CA THR A 15 -16.76 -0.03 12.07
C THR A 15 -15.49 -0.53 12.73
N LEU A 16 -14.40 0.22 12.57
CA LEU A 16 -13.13 -0.07 13.22
C LEU A 16 -13.26 0.19 14.72
N GLN A 17 -12.54 -0.56 15.55
CA GLN A 17 -12.51 -0.37 17.01
C GLN A 17 -11.36 0.55 17.46
N HIS A 18 -10.39 0.79 16.58
CA HIS A 18 -9.30 1.74 16.79
C HIS A 18 -8.82 2.32 15.46
N ARG A 19 -7.99 3.36 15.55
CA ARG A 19 -7.49 4.15 14.41
C ARG A 19 -6.02 3.86 14.08
N VAL A 20 -5.47 2.77 14.64
CA VAL A 20 -4.14 2.22 14.30
C VAL A 20 -4.30 1.24 13.13
N VAL A 21 -3.69 1.56 11.99
CA VAL A 21 -3.81 0.78 10.74
C VAL A 21 -2.49 0.08 10.43
N MET A 22 -2.52 -1.17 9.94
CA MET A 22 -1.33 -1.78 9.35
C MET A 22 -1.15 -1.25 7.92
N ALA A 23 -0.03 -0.57 7.68
CA ALA A 23 0.32 -0.10 6.34
C ALA A 23 0.60 -1.30 5.39
N PRO A 24 0.47 -1.11 4.07
CA PRO A 24 0.82 -2.11 3.07
C PRO A 24 2.34 -2.31 3.04
N LEU A 25 2.79 -3.56 3.21
CA LEU A 25 4.19 -3.91 3.42
C LEU A 25 4.56 -5.13 2.56
N THR A 26 5.20 -4.93 1.41
CA THR A 26 5.75 -6.04 0.60
C THR A 26 6.74 -6.88 1.40
N ARG A 27 6.51 -8.20 1.48
CA ARG A 27 7.37 -9.12 2.24
C ARG A 27 8.07 -10.17 1.39
N MET A 28 7.68 -10.31 0.12
CA MET A 28 8.28 -11.25 -0.85
C MET A 28 8.28 -12.70 -0.36
N ARG A 29 7.15 -13.13 0.22
CA ARG A 29 6.97 -14.45 0.86
C ARG A 29 5.77 -15.23 0.30
N ALA A 30 5.31 -14.90 -0.90
CA ALA A 30 4.39 -15.78 -1.63
C ALA A 30 5.14 -17.01 -2.16
N SER A 31 4.40 -18.05 -2.51
CA SER A 31 4.95 -19.24 -3.18
C SER A 31 5.78 -18.85 -4.40
N ALA A 32 6.92 -19.51 -4.60
CA ALA A 32 7.71 -19.39 -5.83
C ALA A 32 6.97 -19.95 -7.04
N ASP A 33 6.07 -20.90 -6.80
CA ASP A 33 5.15 -21.40 -7.81
C ASP A 33 3.87 -20.55 -7.82
N GLY A 34 3.65 -19.82 -8.91
CA GLY A 34 2.42 -19.08 -9.19
C GLY A 34 2.16 -17.84 -8.32
N ASN A 35 3.11 -17.40 -7.48
CA ASN A 35 2.97 -16.23 -6.62
C ASN A 35 1.73 -16.31 -5.71
N VAL A 36 1.44 -17.50 -5.21
CA VAL A 36 0.25 -17.79 -4.40
C VAL A 36 0.54 -17.54 -2.91
N PRO A 37 -0.32 -16.81 -2.18
CA PRO A 37 -0.23 -16.74 -0.72
C PRO A 37 -0.34 -18.13 -0.07
N THR A 38 0.40 -18.32 1.03
CA THR A 38 0.56 -19.59 1.73
C THR A 38 0.00 -19.51 3.15
N ALA A 39 -0.02 -20.65 3.87
CA ALA A 39 -0.37 -20.68 5.29
C ALA A 39 0.53 -19.78 6.16
N LEU A 40 1.79 -19.57 5.78
CA LEU A 40 2.70 -18.65 6.47
C LEU A 40 2.21 -17.20 6.34
N ASN A 41 1.69 -16.81 5.18
CA ASN A 41 1.11 -15.48 4.98
C ASN A 41 -0.18 -15.32 5.79
N ALA A 42 -1.03 -16.36 5.85
CA ALA A 42 -2.24 -16.33 6.67
C ALA A 42 -1.90 -16.14 8.17
N LEU A 43 -0.91 -16.87 8.70
CA LEU A 43 -0.43 -16.69 10.07
C LEU A 43 0.07 -15.26 10.33
N TYR A 44 0.84 -14.69 9.40
CA TYR A 44 1.37 -13.34 9.52
C TYR A 44 0.29 -12.27 9.67
N TYR A 45 -0.74 -12.31 8.83
CA TYR A 45 -1.85 -11.36 8.93
C TYR A 45 -2.74 -11.65 10.13
N ALA A 46 -3.00 -12.93 10.46
CA ALA A 46 -3.78 -13.29 11.65
C ALA A 46 -3.14 -12.78 12.95
N GLN A 47 -1.82 -12.87 13.11
CA GLN A 47 -1.11 -12.32 14.28
C GLN A 47 -1.30 -10.80 14.46
N ARG A 48 -1.57 -10.08 13.36
CA ARG A 48 -1.70 -8.62 13.34
C ARG A 48 -3.15 -8.16 13.39
N ALA A 49 -4.08 -9.08 13.24
CA ALA A 49 -5.50 -8.81 13.29
C ALA A 49 -5.96 -8.67 14.74
N THR A 50 -6.66 -7.57 14.99
CA THR A 50 -7.37 -7.29 16.24
C THR A 50 -8.85 -7.08 15.92
N PRO A 51 -9.77 -7.28 16.87
CA PRO A 51 -11.18 -7.02 16.64
C PRO A 51 -11.41 -5.59 16.14
N GLY A 52 -11.92 -5.45 14.91
CA GLY A 52 -12.12 -4.17 14.21
C GLY A 52 -10.84 -3.38 13.92
N GLY A 53 -9.67 -4.03 13.86
CA GLY A 53 -8.44 -3.42 13.37
C GLY A 53 -8.36 -3.50 11.83
N LEU A 54 -7.94 -2.41 11.18
CA LEU A 54 -7.74 -2.38 9.72
C LEU A 54 -6.32 -2.82 9.35
N LEU A 55 -6.24 -3.83 8.50
CA LEU A 55 -5.02 -4.24 7.81
C LEU A 55 -5.10 -3.88 6.33
N ILE A 56 -4.02 -3.32 5.79
CA ILE A 56 -3.84 -3.15 4.35
C ILE A 56 -2.78 -4.16 3.92
N ALA A 57 -3.18 -5.15 3.14
CA ALA A 57 -2.30 -6.22 2.70
C ALA A 57 -1.17 -5.68 1.81
N GLU A 58 -0.13 -6.49 1.65
CA GLU A 58 1.01 -6.17 0.81
C GLU A 58 0.62 -5.88 -0.64
N ALA A 59 1.40 -5.02 -1.30
CA ALA A 59 1.18 -4.65 -2.69
C ALA A 59 1.13 -5.90 -3.59
N THR A 60 0.02 -6.05 -4.32
CA THR A 60 -0.35 -7.29 -5.02
C THR A 60 -0.63 -7.01 -6.49
N PRO A 61 0.19 -7.51 -7.44
CA PRO A 61 0.02 -7.20 -8.85
C PRO A 61 -1.32 -7.65 -9.43
N VAL A 62 -1.96 -6.72 -10.16
CA VAL A 62 -3.25 -6.92 -10.85
C VAL A 62 -3.13 -7.80 -12.11
N SER A 63 -1.92 -8.05 -12.57
CA SER A 63 -1.62 -8.88 -13.76
C SER A 63 -0.17 -9.37 -13.69
N TRP A 64 0.19 -10.33 -14.55
CA TRP A 64 1.58 -10.77 -14.69
C TRP A 64 2.53 -9.64 -15.10
N GLN A 65 2.10 -8.74 -15.98
CA GLN A 65 2.88 -7.57 -16.39
C GLN A 65 3.15 -6.60 -15.22
N GLY A 66 2.28 -6.59 -14.22
CA GLY A 66 2.40 -5.77 -13.03
C GLY A 66 3.47 -6.22 -12.03
N HIS A 67 4.13 -7.36 -12.26
CA HIS A 67 5.21 -7.84 -11.40
C HIS A 67 6.52 -7.08 -11.62
N GLY A 68 7.31 -6.95 -10.57
CA GLY A 68 8.68 -6.42 -10.66
C GLY A 68 9.60 -6.84 -9.52
N HIS A 69 9.14 -7.79 -8.69
CA HIS A 69 9.86 -8.28 -7.54
C HIS A 69 9.57 -9.78 -7.36
N PRO A 70 10.54 -10.56 -6.88
CA PRO A 70 10.36 -11.99 -6.67
C PRO A 70 9.39 -12.26 -5.52
N ASN A 71 8.61 -13.34 -5.65
CA ASN A 71 7.74 -13.87 -4.59
C ASN A 71 6.75 -12.85 -3.97
N VAL A 72 6.35 -11.83 -4.72
CA VAL A 72 5.22 -10.96 -4.34
C VAL A 72 3.90 -11.65 -4.74
N PRO A 73 2.88 -11.66 -3.89
CA PRO A 73 1.62 -12.35 -4.22
C PRO A 73 0.88 -11.64 -5.35
N GLY A 74 0.21 -12.39 -6.23
CA GLY A 74 -0.68 -11.85 -7.28
C GLY A 74 -2.17 -11.94 -6.91
N ILE A 75 -3.04 -11.34 -7.73
CA ILE A 75 -4.51 -11.49 -7.66
C ILE A 75 -5.14 -11.48 -9.07
N HIS A 76 -4.63 -12.35 -9.93
CA HIS A 76 -5.08 -12.48 -11.34
C HIS A 76 -5.26 -13.95 -11.76
N THR A 77 -5.10 -14.91 -10.83
CA THR A 77 -5.36 -16.35 -11.07
C THR A 77 -6.25 -16.95 -9.98
N ALA A 78 -6.97 -18.03 -10.32
CA ALA A 78 -7.82 -18.75 -9.36
C ALA A 78 -7.03 -19.31 -8.15
N ALA A 79 -5.79 -19.76 -8.38
CA ALA A 79 -4.93 -20.26 -7.30
C ALA A 79 -4.55 -19.14 -6.32
N GLN A 80 -4.23 -17.95 -6.84
CA GLN A 80 -3.95 -16.76 -6.02
C GLN A 80 -5.19 -16.35 -5.21
N VAL A 81 -6.37 -16.31 -5.82
CA VAL A 81 -7.65 -16.04 -5.12
C VAL A 81 -7.87 -17.02 -3.97
N LYS A 82 -7.65 -18.32 -4.19
CA LYS A 82 -7.77 -19.35 -3.14
C LYS A 82 -6.72 -19.20 -2.04
N GLY A 83 -5.48 -18.80 -2.40
CA GLY A 83 -4.43 -18.51 -1.42
C GLY A 83 -4.81 -17.32 -0.54
N TRP A 84 -5.26 -16.23 -1.15
CA TRP A 84 -5.74 -15.05 -0.43
C TRP A 84 -6.97 -15.34 0.44
N ARG A 85 -7.86 -16.22 0.00
CA ARG A 85 -9.02 -16.60 0.81
C ARG A 85 -8.64 -17.20 2.17
N GLN A 86 -7.55 -17.97 2.22
CA GLN A 86 -7.05 -18.48 3.51
C GLN A 86 -6.54 -17.36 4.42
N VAL A 87 -5.98 -16.30 3.84
CA VAL A 87 -5.50 -15.13 4.58
C VAL A 87 -6.67 -14.33 5.14
N THR A 88 -7.67 -14.02 4.32
CA THR A 88 -8.84 -13.24 4.73
C THR A 88 -9.67 -14.01 5.77
N ASP A 89 -9.91 -15.30 5.58
CA ASP A 89 -10.58 -16.16 6.57
C ASP A 89 -9.83 -16.13 7.92
N ALA A 90 -8.50 -16.19 7.92
CA ALA A 90 -7.70 -16.16 9.14
C ALA A 90 -7.74 -14.80 9.86
N VAL A 91 -7.81 -13.69 9.10
CA VAL A 91 -7.98 -12.34 9.67
C VAL A 91 -9.37 -12.14 10.24
N HIS A 92 -10.41 -12.57 9.50
CA HIS A 92 -11.80 -12.48 9.93
C HIS A 92 -12.07 -13.34 11.17
N ALA A 93 -11.41 -14.48 11.32
CA ALA A 93 -11.46 -15.29 12.53
C ALA A 93 -10.95 -14.55 13.79
N GLN A 94 -10.09 -13.55 13.63
CA GLN A 94 -9.63 -12.65 14.70
C GLN A 94 -10.49 -11.37 14.82
N GLY A 95 -11.54 -11.25 14.01
CA GLY A 95 -12.41 -10.07 13.94
C GLY A 95 -11.77 -8.86 13.25
N GLY A 96 -10.66 -9.04 12.54
CA GLY A 96 -10.00 -7.96 11.80
C GLY A 96 -10.72 -7.58 10.50
N VAL A 97 -10.37 -6.43 9.96
CA VAL A 97 -10.80 -5.94 8.63
C VAL A 97 -9.57 -5.89 7.75
N ILE A 98 -9.66 -6.38 6.51
CA ILE A 98 -8.51 -6.41 5.59
C ILE A 98 -8.85 -5.93 4.19
N TYR A 99 -8.02 -5.03 3.68
CA TYR A 99 -8.08 -4.50 2.32
C TYR A 99 -6.88 -5.01 1.51
N LEU A 100 -7.08 -5.31 0.22
CA LEU A 100 -5.99 -5.69 -0.68
C LEU A 100 -5.43 -4.47 -1.42
N GLN A 101 -4.11 -4.25 -1.36
CA GLN A 101 -3.49 -3.20 -2.15
C GLN A 101 -3.23 -3.67 -3.59
N LEU A 102 -3.98 -3.12 -4.54
CA LEU A 102 -3.84 -3.40 -5.97
C LEU A 102 -2.66 -2.63 -6.58
N TRP A 103 -1.80 -3.35 -7.28
CA TRP A 103 -0.49 -2.84 -7.66
C TRP A 103 -0.13 -3.13 -9.12
N HIS A 104 0.70 -2.26 -9.69
CA HIS A 104 1.41 -2.50 -10.93
C HIS A 104 2.73 -1.74 -10.90
N THR A 105 3.86 -2.44 -11.01
CA THR A 105 5.19 -1.85 -10.84
C THR A 105 5.60 -0.89 -11.97
N GLY A 106 5.10 -1.14 -13.18
CA GLY A 106 5.47 -0.34 -14.34
C GLY A 106 6.96 -0.46 -14.62
N ARG A 107 7.66 0.67 -14.79
CA ARG A 107 9.11 0.66 -15.10
C ARG A 107 9.99 0.14 -13.94
N VAL A 108 9.44 -0.04 -12.75
CA VAL A 108 10.14 -0.57 -11.57
C VAL A 108 10.13 -2.10 -11.61
N SER A 109 10.69 -2.66 -12.68
CA SER A 109 10.67 -4.09 -12.97
C SER A 109 11.88 -4.48 -13.83
N HIS A 110 11.96 -5.74 -14.22
CA HIS A 110 12.98 -6.31 -15.09
C HIS A 110 12.33 -7.42 -15.94
N SER A 111 12.82 -7.63 -17.15
CA SER A 111 12.33 -8.61 -18.13
C SER A 111 12.23 -10.03 -17.57
N SER A 112 13.10 -10.41 -16.64
CA SER A 112 13.04 -11.71 -15.96
C SER A 112 11.79 -11.94 -15.09
N HIS A 113 11.03 -10.89 -14.75
CA HIS A 113 9.73 -11.00 -14.08
C HIS A 113 8.54 -11.00 -15.06
N GLN A 114 8.79 -10.69 -16.33
CA GLN A 114 7.74 -10.45 -17.32
C GLN A 114 7.42 -11.73 -18.09
N PRO A 115 6.16 -11.92 -18.50
CA PRO A 115 5.79 -12.98 -19.44
C PRO A 115 6.68 -12.96 -20.68
N ASP A 116 7.17 -14.13 -21.08
CA ASP A 116 8.00 -14.34 -22.27
C ASP A 116 9.28 -13.48 -22.32
N GLY A 117 9.76 -12.98 -21.18
CA GLY A 117 10.93 -12.09 -21.11
C GLY A 117 10.69 -10.72 -21.75
N ALA A 118 9.43 -10.30 -21.87
CA ALA A 118 9.10 -8.98 -22.41
C ALA A 118 9.71 -7.85 -21.58
N ARG A 119 9.90 -6.68 -22.18
CA ARG A 119 10.33 -5.49 -21.41
C ARG A 119 9.21 -5.05 -20.46
N PRO A 120 9.55 -4.55 -19.26
CA PRO A 120 8.61 -3.81 -18.42
C PRO A 120 7.91 -2.70 -19.20
N VAL A 121 6.72 -2.30 -18.76
CA VAL A 121 5.96 -1.21 -19.38
C VAL A 121 6.02 0.07 -18.55
N GLY A 122 5.82 1.21 -19.20
CA GLY A 122 5.68 2.50 -18.54
C GLY A 122 4.96 3.51 -19.43
N PRO A 123 4.69 4.73 -18.93
CA PRO A 123 4.11 5.80 -19.74
C PRO A 123 5.01 6.20 -20.91
N SER A 124 6.34 6.16 -20.71
CA SER A 124 7.35 6.53 -21.71
C SER A 124 8.53 5.56 -21.65
N ALA A 125 9.33 5.49 -22.71
CA ALA A 125 10.55 4.68 -22.79
C ALA A 125 11.72 5.32 -22.02
N ILE A 126 11.55 5.54 -20.72
CA ILE A 126 12.54 6.17 -19.82
C ILE A 126 12.81 5.22 -18.65
N ALA A 127 14.02 4.64 -18.61
CA ALA A 127 14.45 3.80 -17.49
C ALA A 127 14.47 4.60 -16.18
N ALA A 128 14.11 3.94 -15.08
CA ALA A 128 14.37 4.50 -13.75
C ALA A 128 15.87 4.48 -13.46
N GLN A 129 16.35 5.42 -12.66
CA GLN A 129 17.74 5.41 -12.18
C GLN A 129 17.97 4.35 -11.09
N GLY A 130 19.15 3.73 -11.10
CA GLY A 130 19.60 2.79 -10.07
C GLY A 130 19.39 1.31 -10.42
N MET A 131 19.21 0.50 -9.38
CA MET A 131 19.13 -0.96 -9.47
C MET A 131 17.76 -1.47 -9.01
N THR A 132 17.33 -2.56 -9.63
CA THR A 132 16.22 -3.42 -9.22
C THR A 132 16.72 -4.81 -8.87
N MET A 133 15.82 -5.67 -8.41
CA MET A 133 16.09 -7.07 -8.15
C MET A 133 15.43 -7.92 -9.24
N ASP A 134 16.21 -8.78 -9.90
CA ASP A 134 15.68 -9.72 -10.89
C ASP A 134 14.95 -10.92 -10.23
N ALA A 135 14.39 -11.83 -11.05
CA ALA A 135 13.73 -13.04 -10.56
C ALA A 135 14.68 -13.99 -9.78
N ALA A 136 15.98 -13.94 -10.03
CA ALA A 136 17.02 -14.68 -9.33
C ALA A 136 17.55 -13.96 -8.07
N ARG A 137 16.87 -12.88 -7.65
CA ARG A 137 17.21 -12.05 -6.49
C ARG A 137 18.55 -11.34 -6.60
N GLN A 138 19.04 -11.10 -7.82
CA GLN A 138 20.27 -10.36 -8.06
C GLN A 138 19.99 -8.88 -8.31
N PRO A 139 20.85 -7.97 -7.80
CA PRO A 139 20.77 -6.56 -8.14
C PRO A 139 21.19 -6.36 -9.61
N VAL A 140 20.29 -5.83 -10.41
CA VAL A 140 20.49 -5.55 -11.84
C VAL A 140 20.04 -4.12 -12.17
N PRO A 141 20.61 -3.45 -13.18
CA PRO A 141 20.13 -2.13 -13.59
C PRO A 141 18.70 -2.22 -14.11
N TYR A 142 17.95 -1.12 -13.97
CA TYR A 142 16.65 -1.01 -14.64
C TYR A 142 16.81 -1.03 -16.16
N GLU A 143 15.91 -1.75 -16.83
CA GLU A 143 15.82 -1.72 -18.28
C GLU A 143 15.00 -0.50 -18.75
N VAL A 144 15.21 -0.09 -20.00
CA VAL A 144 14.33 0.88 -20.64
C VAL A 144 12.97 0.21 -20.87
N PRO A 145 11.88 0.70 -20.24
CA PRO A 145 10.57 0.10 -20.41
C PRO A 145 10.04 0.34 -21.83
N ARG A 146 9.08 -0.47 -22.25
CA ARG A 146 8.24 -0.19 -23.41
C ARG A 146 7.20 0.86 -23.04
N ALA A 147 7.09 1.92 -23.84
CA ALA A 147 5.99 2.86 -23.69
C ALA A 147 4.67 2.15 -24.06
N LEU A 148 3.68 2.24 -23.18
CA LEU A 148 2.34 1.72 -23.47
C LEU A 148 1.70 2.51 -24.60
N ALA A 149 1.08 1.84 -25.56
CA ALA A 149 0.28 2.47 -26.60
C ALA A 149 -1.07 2.92 -26.04
N THR A 150 -1.68 3.94 -26.65
CA THR A 150 -2.97 4.50 -26.20
C THR A 150 -4.09 3.46 -26.24
N ASP A 151 -4.06 2.55 -27.22
CA ASP A 151 -5.02 1.46 -27.37
C ASP A 151 -4.83 0.31 -26.37
N GLU A 152 -3.72 0.27 -25.63
CA GLU A 152 -3.52 -0.66 -24.51
C GLU A 152 -4.17 -0.18 -23.20
N MET A 153 -4.50 1.11 -23.08
CA MET A 153 -5.03 1.71 -21.85
C MET A 153 -6.34 1.06 -21.37
N PRO A 154 -7.33 0.74 -22.24
CA PRO A 154 -8.56 0.09 -21.78
C PRO A 154 -8.32 -1.29 -21.16
N ALA A 155 -7.45 -2.10 -21.75
CA ALA A 155 -7.11 -3.43 -21.23
C ALA A 155 -6.32 -3.32 -19.91
N LEU A 156 -5.43 -2.32 -19.82
CA LEU A 156 -4.75 -1.98 -18.58
C LEU A 156 -5.77 -1.67 -17.49
N VAL A 157 -6.68 -0.70 -17.69
CA VAL A 157 -7.73 -0.32 -16.74
C VAL A 157 -8.60 -1.52 -16.33
N ASP A 158 -9.01 -2.36 -17.29
CA ASP A 158 -9.81 -3.54 -17.01
C ASP A 158 -9.10 -4.55 -16.10
N SER A 159 -7.77 -4.63 -16.12
CA SER A 159 -7.04 -5.51 -15.19
C SER A 159 -7.18 -5.08 -13.72
N TRP A 160 -7.32 -3.78 -13.41
CA TRP A 160 -7.60 -3.31 -12.05
C TRP A 160 -9.03 -3.65 -11.65
N ARG A 161 -9.99 -3.53 -12.57
CA ARG A 161 -11.39 -3.95 -12.36
C ARG A 161 -11.47 -5.43 -12.03
N GLN A 162 -10.83 -6.28 -12.84
CA GLN A 162 -10.80 -7.73 -12.62
C GLN A 162 -10.12 -8.09 -11.29
N ALA A 163 -8.98 -7.48 -10.99
CA ALA A 163 -8.26 -7.69 -9.74
C ALA A 163 -9.11 -7.28 -8.51
N ALA A 164 -9.86 -6.18 -8.59
CA ALA A 164 -10.78 -5.78 -7.54
C ALA A 164 -11.90 -6.81 -7.34
N ALA A 165 -12.54 -7.27 -8.42
CA ALA A 165 -13.56 -8.32 -8.35
C ALA A 165 -13.01 -9.63 -7.73
N GLN A 166 -11.79 -10.03 -8.11
CA GLN A 166 -11.12 -11.19 -7.57
C GLN A 166 -10.72 -11.02 -6.10
N ALA A 167 -10.36 -9.81 -5.67
CA ALA A 167 -10.14 -9.51 -4.26
C ALA A 167 -11.43 -9.72 -3.45
N MET A 168 -12.59 -9.28 -3.97
CA MET A 168 -13.88 -9.52 -3.31
C MET A 168 -14.21 -11.02 -3.25
N GLN A 169 -13.91 -11.80 -4.30
CA GLN A 169 -14.07 -13.26 -4.29
C GLN A 169 -13.15 -13.95 -3.28
N ALA A 170 -11.93 -13.41 -3.09
CA ALA A 170 -11.00 -13.85 -2.06
C ALA A 170 -11.44 -13.43 -0.64
N GLY A 171 -12.55 -12.70 -0.47
CA GLY A 171 -13.09 -12.35 0.84
C GLY A 171 -12.45 -11.10 1.46
N PHE A 172 -11.80 -10.23 0.70
CA PHE A 172 -11.37 -8.93 1.22
C PHE A 172 -12.57 -8.03 1.53
N ASP A 173 -12.43 -7.15 2.51
CA ASP A 173 -13.44 -6.16 2.89
C ASP A 173 -13.47 -4.96 1.92
N GLY A 174 -12.38 -4.76 1.18
CA GLY A 174 -12.23 -3.76 0.13
C GLY A 174 -10.84 -3.80 -0.50
N VAL A 175 -10.52 -2.78 -1.30
CA VAL A 175 -9.22 -2.65 -1.96
C VAL A 175 -8.62 -1.26 -1.79
N GLU A 176 -7.29 -1.18 -1.83
CA GLU A 176 -6.54 0.06 -1.93
C GLU A 176 -5.87 0.15 -3.31
N ILE A 177 -6.13 1.20 -4.06
CA ILE A 177 -5.41 1.48 -5.31
C ILE A 177 -4.03 2.05 -4.98
N HIS A 178 -2.96 1.40 -5.44
CA HIS A 178 -1.60 1.90 -5.21
C HIS A 178 -1.20 2.98 -6.23
N GLY A 179 -1.47 4.24 -5.91
CA GLY A 179 -1.08 5.44 -6.69
C GLY A 179 0.18 6.15 -6.19
N ALA A 180 1.17 5.42 -5.67
CA ALA A 180 2.28 5.98 -4.89
C ALA A 180 3.61 5.24 -5.13
N ASN A 181 4.68 5.69 -4.47
CA ASN A 181 6.01 5.07 -4.41
C ASN A 181 6.70 4.82 -5.77
N GLY A 182 6.42 5.62 -6.78
CA GLY A 182 7.06 5.60 -8.09
C GLY A 182 6.64 4.43 -8.98
N TYR A 183 5.52 3.76 -8.66
CA TYR A 183 4.97 2.67 -9.46
C TYR A 183 4.13 3.18 -10.63
N LEU A 184 3.51 2.29 -11.42
CA LEU A 184 2.96 2.63 -12.73
C LEU A 184 2.06 3.87 -12.69
N LEU A 185 1.13 3.92 -11.75
CA LEU A 185 0.23 5.07 -11.62
C LEU A 185 1.02 6.35 -11.36
N GLU A 186 1.86 6.41 -10.33
CA GLU A 186 2.65 7.62 -10.06
C GLU A 186 3.62 7.97 -11.22
N GLN A 187 4.08 6.98 -12.00
CA GLN A 187 4.86 7.25 -13.22
C GLN A 187 4.07 8.06 -14.25
N PHE A 188 2.75 7.84 -14.38
CA PHE A 188 1.88 8.65 -15.25
C PHE A 188 1.65 10.07 -14.68
N LEU A 189 1.70 10.27 -13.37
CA LEU A 189 1.55 11.62 -12.79
C LEU A 189 2.72 12.54 -13.11
N GLN A 190 3.94 12.00 -13.15
CA GLN A 190 5.15 12.79 -13.02
C GLN A 190 5.76 13.18 -14.36
N SER A 191 6.10 14.46 -14.51
CA SER A 191 6.72 15.02 -15.71
C SER A 191 8.04 14.34 -16.12
N ARG A 192 8.79 13.80 -15.16
CA ARG A 192 10.07 13.11 -15.40
C ARG A 192 9.94 11.73 -16.06
N SER A 193 8.81 11.07 -15.89
CA SER A 193 8.56 9.71 -16.39
C SER A 193 7.49 9.69 -17.48
N ASN A 194 6.60 10.69 -17.51
CA ASN A 194 5.53 10.82 -18.51
C ASN A 194 5.78 12.00 -19.45
N VAL A 195 6.33 11.69 -20.64
CA VAL A 195 6.53 12.62 -21.76
C VAL A 195 5.57 12.31 -22.92
N ARG A 196 4.45 11.65 -22.63
CA ARG A 196 3.44 11.33 -23.65
C ARG A 196 2.79 12.59 -24.21
N THR A 197 2.38 12.50 -25.46
CA THR A 197 1.70 13.57 -26.20
C THR A 197 0.23 13.26 -26.52
N ASP A 198 -0.27 12.12 -26.05
CA ASP A 198 -1.66 11.70 -26.19
C ASP A 198 -2.52 12.15 -24.98
N ALA A 199 -3.72 11.59 -24.87
CA ALA A 199 -4.66 11.92 -23.79
C ALA A 199 -4.15 11.56 -22.37
N TYR A 200 -3.02 10.86 -22.24
CA TYR A 200 -2.46 10.42 -20.96
C TYR A 200 -1.16 11.16 -20.59
N GLY A 201 -0.77 12.22 -21.30
CA GLY A 201 0.37 13.06 -20.93
C GLY A 201 0.23 14.54 -21.28
N GLY A 202 1.28 15.30 -21.00
CA GLY A 202 1.29 16.75 -21.13
C GLY A 202 0.66 17.44 -19.92
N SER A 203 -0.63 17.81 -20.02
CA SER A 203 -1.33 18.58 -18.99
C SER A 203 -1.55 17.79 -17.69
N ILE A 204 -1.80 18.49 -16.58
CA ILE A 204 -2.09 17.85 -15.28
C ILE A 204 -3.28 16.91 -15.41
N GLU A 205 -4.34 17.35 -16.08
CA GLU A 205 -5.57 16.58 -16.30
C GLU A 205 -5.28 15.26 -17.02
N ASN A 206 -4.48 15.31 -18.09
CA ASN A 206 -4.11 14.13 -18.85
C ASN A 206 -3.21 13.18 -18.04
N ARG A 207 -2.26 13.71 -17.25
CA ARG A 207 -1.41 12.90 -16.38
C ARG A 207 -2.20 12.22 -15.25
N CYS A 208 -3.26 12.86 -14.76
CA CYS A 208 -4.17 12.30 -13.76
C CYS A 208 -5.16 11.27 -14.34
N ARG A 209 -5.43 11.31 -15.65
CA ARG A 209 -6.48 10.50 -16.31
C ARG A 209 -6.48 9.03 -15.92
N LEU A 210 -5.33 8.35 -15.99
CA LEU A 210 -5.25 6.92 -15.66
C LEU A 210 -5.65 6.62 -14.21
N HIS A 211 -5.37 7.50 -13.26
CA HIS A 211 -5.78 7.30 -11.86
C HIS A 211 -7.28 7.40 -11.71
N LEU A 212 -7.88 8.39 -12.38
CA LEU A 212 -9.30 8.64 -12.32
C LEU A 212 -10.08 7.50 -12.99
N GLU A 213 -9.64 7.04 -14.17
CA GLU A 213 -10.24 5.89 -14.88
C GLU A 213 -10.19 4.61 -14.03
N ILE A 214 -9.05 4.33 -13.40
CA ILE A 214 -8.90 3.15 -12.53
C ILE A 214 -9.74 3.30 -11.25
N ALA A 215 -9.73 4.48 -10.62
CA ALA A 215 -10.53 4.71 -9.42
C ALA A 215 -12.03 4.58 -9.70
N GLU A 216 -12.49 5.12 -10.83
CA GLU A 216 -13.88 5.02 -11.28
C GLU A 216 -14.28 3.57 -11.56
N VAL A 217 -13.47 2.82 -12.33
CA VAL A 217 -13.82 1.44 -12.68
C VAL A 217 -13.83 0.51 -11.47
N VAL A 218 -12.88 0.69 -10.55
CA VAL A 218 -12.80 -0.11 -9.32
C VAL A 218 -13.96 0.24 -8.38
N ALA A 219 -14.23 1.53 -8.16
CA ALA A 219 -15.34 1.97 -7.34
C ALA A 219 -16.70 1.52 -7.90
N ARG A 220 -16.85 1.47 -9.23
CA ARG A 220 -18.04 0.93 -9.88
C ARG A 220 -18.18 -0.58 -9.70
N GLU A 221 -17.09 -1.32 -9.76
CA GLU A 221 -17.10 -2.79 -9.65
C GLU A 221 -17.42 -3.27 -8.23
N ILE A 222 -16.80 -2.67 -7.21
CA ILE A 222 -16.88 -3.18 -5.82
C ILE A 222 -17.55 -2.23 -4.83
N GLY A 223 -17.89 -1.01 -5.25
CA GLY A 223 -18.40 0.06 -4.40
C GLY A 223 -17.32 1.07 -3.99
N ALA A 224 -17.65 2.36 -4.05
CA ALA A 224 -16.78 3.44 -3.59
C ALA A 224 -16.51 3.35 -2.07
N ASP A 225 -17.48 2.86 -1.30
CA ASP A 225 -17.38 2.59 0.14
C ASP A 225 -16.46 1.41 0.49
N ARG A 226 -15.91 0.70 -0.50
CA ARG A 226 -14.91 -0.35 -0.35
C ARG A 226 -13.61 -0.07 -1.12
N THR A 227 -13.50 1.10 -1.74
CA THR A 227 -12.36 1.48 -2.57
C THR A 227 -11.61 2.62 -1.91
N GLY A 228 -10.37 2.38 -1.51
CA GLY A 228 -9.43 3.41 -1.06
C GLY A 228 -8.33 3.67 -2.09
N ILE A 229 -7.58 4.77 -1.92
CA ILE A 229 -6.42 5.07 -2.76
C ILE A 229 -5.26 5.61 -1.94
N ARG A 230 -4.05 5.19 -2.29
CA ARG A 230 -2.81 5.64 -1.64
C ARG A 230 -1.96 6.51 -2.54
N LEU A 231 -1.54 7.68 -2.05
CA LEU A 231 -0.72 8.66 -2.79
C LEU A 231 0.54 9.07 -1.99
N SER A 232 1.58 9.51 -2.70
CA SER A 232 2.83 10.00 -2.10
C SER A 232 3.26 11.35 -2.68
N PRO A 233 2.59 12.47 -2.33
CA PRO A 233 2.74 13.73 -3.06
C PRO A 233 4.17 14.28 -3.14
N TRP A 234 4.98 14.04 -2.10
CA TRP A 234 6.39 14.43 -2.04
C TRP A 234 7.37 13.23 -2.06
N GLY A 235 6.88 12.05 -2.46
CA GLY A 235 7.68 10.82 -2.52
C GLY A 235 8.79 10.89 -3.58
N ILE A 236 9.94 10.28 -3.28
CA ILE A 236 11.10 10.20 -4.19
C ILE A 236 11.58 8.75 -4.41
N ALA A 237 10.79 7.77 -4.00
CA ALA A 237 11.13 6.37 -4.14
C ALA A 237 11.17 5.96 -5.61
N ASN A 238 12.02 5.00 -5.97
CA ASN A 238 12.05 4.43 -7.31
C ASN A 238 12.22 5.48 -8.44
N ASP A 239 13.10 6.46 -8.21
CA ASP A 239 13.33 7.57 -9.15
C ASP A 239 12.06 8.40 -9.44
N SER A 240 11.19 8.53 -8.43
CA SER A 240 9.99 9.35 -8.49
C SER A 240 10.26 10.80 -8.05
N GLY A 241 9.29 11.66 -8.34
CA GLY A 241 9.18 13.02 -7.83
C GLY A 241 8.62 13.98 -8.88
N GLU A 242 7.73 14.88 -8.47
CA GLU A 242 7.31 16.01 -9.30
C GLU A 242 8.08 17.27 -8.89
N ALA A 243 8.44 18.11 -9.84
CA ALA A 243 9.17 19.35 -9.55
C ALA A 243 8.31 20.33 -8.75
N ASP A 244 7.04 20.46 -9.15
CA ASP A 244 6.00 21.20 -8.44
C ASP A 244 4.80 20.28 -8.16
N PRO A 245 4.81 19.53 -7.05
CA PRO A 245 3.79 18.53 -6.77
C PRO A 245 2.44 19.15 -6.39
N LEU A 246 2.41 20.38 -5.88
CA LEU A 246 1.21 20.92 -5.25
C LEU A 246 0.05 21.11 -6.24
N PRO A 247 0.21 21.74 -7.42
CA PRO A 247 -0.87 21.86 -8.40
C PRO A 247 -1.38 20.49 -8.89
N LEU A 248 -0.46 19.56 -9.13
CA LEU A 248 -0.75 18.22 -9.63
C LEU A 248 -1.60 17.42 -8.63
N TYR A 249 -1.15 17.33 -7.37
CA TYR A 249 -1.84 16.56 -6.36
C TYR A 249 -3.10 17.26 -5.84
N THR A 250 -3.16 18.59 -5.88
CA THR A 250 -4.40 19.34 -5.60
C THR A 250 -5.48 18.97 -6.61
N HIS A 251 -5.16 18.99 -7.90
CA HIS A 251 -6.10 18.58 -8.94
C HIS A 251 -6.53 17.11 -8.78
N LEU A 252 -5.56 16.20 -8.60
CA LEU A 252 -5.84 14.78 -8.45
C LEU A 252 -6.75 14.48 -7.24
N VAL A 253 -6.42 15.03 -6.08
CA VAL A 253 -7.21 14.79 -4.85
C VAL A 253 -8.62 15.38 -4.98
N ALA A 254 -8.76 16.56 -5.56
CA ALA A 254 -10.07 17.18 -5.78
C ALA A 254 -10.96 16.32 -6.71
N GLU A 255 -10.41 15.79 -7.80
CA GLU A 255 -11.17 14.93 -8.72
C GLU A 255 -11.48 13.56 -8.11
N LEU A 256 -10.54 12.94 -7.39
CA LEU A 256 -10.79 11.68 -6.68
C LEU A 256 -11.86 11.82 -5.58
N ALA A 257 -11.92 12.97 -4.91
CA ALA A 257 -12.93 13.22 -3.87
C ALA A 257 -14.37 13.13 -4.43
N ARG A 258 -14.56 13.45 -5.71
CA ARG A 258 -15.86 13.36 -6.40
C ARG A 258 -16.34 11.93 -6.59
N LEU A 259 -15.44 10.96 -6.53
CA LEU A 259 -15.75 9.53 -6.63
C LEU A 259 -16.21 8.94 -5.28
N ASN A 260 -16.18 9.72 -4.21
CA ASN A 260 -16.64 9.33 -2.86
C ASN A 260 -15.97 8.04 -2.35
N LEU A 261 -14.66 7.89 -2.62
CA LEU A 261 -13.86 6.74 -2.17
C LEU A 261 -13.81 6.67 -0.64
N VAL A 262 -13.77 5.45 -0.10
CA VAL A 262 -13.90 5.21 1.34
C VAL A 262 -12.79 5.86 2.17
N TYR A 263 -11.57 5.91 1.63
CA TYR A 263 -10.48 6.68 2.23
C TYR A 263 -9.43 7.15 1.21
N LEU A 264 -8.69 8.18 1.61
CA LEU A 264 -7.42 8.58 1.03
C LEU A 264 -6.30 8.26 2.02
N HIS A 265 -5.27 7.56 1.55
CA HIS A 265 -4.09 7.20 2.34
C HIS A 265 -2.87 7.99 1.83
N LEU A 266 -2.30 8.84 2.68
CA LEU A 266 -1.17 9.70 2.32
C LEU A 266 0.12 9.24 2.98
N ILE A 267 1.20 9.29 2.21
CA ILE A 267 2.56 9.08 2.72
C ILE A 267 3.21 10.44 2.96
N GLU A 268 3.61 10.69 4.21
CA GLU A 268 4.33 11.89 4.62
C GLU A 268 5.74 11.95 3.98
N PRO A 269 6.24 13.16 3.64
CA PRO A 269 7.57 13.36 3.06
C PRO A 269 8.71 12.77 3.90
N ARG A 270 8.47 12.58 5.21
CA ARG A 270 9.41 12.00 6.17
C ARG A 270 9.68 10.50 5.98
N ALA A 271 8.94 9.82 5.09
CA ALA A 271 9.03 8.38 4.86
C ALA A 271 9.22 8.00 3.38
N SER A 272 10.05 8.76 2.65
CA SER A 272 10.14 8.68 1.19
C SER A 272 11.00 7.53 0.61
N GLY A 273 11.61 6.68 1.45
CA GLY A 273 12.61 5.67 1.03
C GLY A 273 12.14 4.21 0.92
N THR A 274 10.83 3.94 0.84
CA THR A 274 10.22 2.58 0.65
C THR A 274 10.94 1.44 1.36
N GLY A 275 11.01 1.47 2.70
CA GLY A 275 11.63 0.39 3.49
C GLY A 275 13.15 0.19 3.31
N LYS A 276 13.80 0.84 2.33
CA LYS A 276 15.24 0.78 2.07
C LYS A 276 16.01 1.74 2.97
N ALA A 277 15.47 2.94 3.20
CA ALA A 277 16.06 3.96 4.07
C ALA A 277 15.00 4.87 4.70
N ASP A 278 15.35 5.49 5.83
CA ASP A 278 14.56 6.56 6.42
C ASP A 278 15.04 7.88 5.82
N ILE A 279 14.36 8.32 4.77
CA ILE A 279 14.67 9.57 4.09
C ILE A 279 13.64 10.61 4.50
N ALA A 280 14.07 11.51 5.39
CA ALA A 280 13.28 12.67 5.77
C ALA A 280 13.56 13.83 4.82
N ARG A 281 12.53 14.36 4.16
CA ARG A 281 12.60 15.66 3.49
C ARG A 281 12.16 16.76 4.44
N GLU A 282 13.12 17.36 5.12
CA GLU A 282 12.89 18.54 5.95
C GLU A 282 12.35 19.69 5.11
N GLY A 283 11.46 20.51 5.69
CA GLY A 283 10.91 21.71 5.04
C GLY A 283 9.71 21.47 4.11
N GLN A 284 9.27 20.23 3.89
CA GLN A 284 8.03 19.96 3.14
C GLN A 284 6.81 20.03 4.07
N PRO A 285 5.65 20.52 3.59
CA PRO A 285 4.42 20.54 4.38
C PRO A 285 3.92 19.11 4.63
N SER A 286 3.11 18.94 5.69
CA SER A 286 2.41 17.67 5.91
C SER A 286 1.43 17.41 4.78
N ALA A 287 1.44 16.19 4.25
CA ALA A 287 0.54 15.76 3.21
C ALA A 287 -0.90 15.71 3.71
N ALA A 288 -1.10 15.08 4.86
CA ALA A 288 -2.41 15.01 5.48
C ALA A 288 -3.00 16.40 5.72
N GLN A 289 -2.22 17.32 6.31
CA GLN A 289 -2.69 18.70 6.55
C GLN A 289 -3.05 19.44 5.25
N THR A 290 -2.22 19.30 4.22
CA THR A 290 -2.37 20.02 2.95
C THR A 290 -3.64 19.59 2.21
N PHE A 291 -3.92 18.28 2.19
CA PHE A 291 -5.00 17.70 1.38
C PHE A 291 -6.28 17.40 2.17
N ARG A 292 -6.26 17.47 3.51
CA ARG A 292 -7.45 17.32 4.37
C ARG A 292 -8.64 18.19 3.95
N PRO A 293 -8.48 19.48 3.58
CA PRO A 293 -9.62 20.31 3.17
C PRO A 293 -10.28 19.88 1.86
N LEU A 294 -9.58 19.14 1.00
CA LEU A 294 -10.08 18.67 -0.29
C LEU A 294 -10.76 17.30 -0.20
N TRP A 295 -10.42 16.53 0.83
CA TRP A 295 -10.95 15.19 1.04
C TRP A 295 -12.06 15.23 2.08
N PRO A 296 -13.29 14.75 1.81
CA PRO A 296 -14.37 14.76 2.81
C PRO A 296 -14.46 13.46 3.64
N ASN A 297 -13.93 12.34 3.12
CA ASN A 297 -14.07 11.02 3.73
C ASN A 297 -12.91 10.68 4.67
N VAL A 298 -12.73 9.42 5.05
CA VAL A 298 -11.64 9.02 5.95
C VAL A 298 -10.28 9.36 5.32
N LEU A 299 -9.40 10.00 6.08
CA LEU A 299 -8.00 10.22 5.71
C LEU A 299 -7.09 9.39 6.61
N ILE A 300 -6.29 8.53 6.00
CA ILE A 300 -5.28 7.71 6.68
C ILE A 300 -3.92 8.35 6.43
N ASP A 301 -3.22 8.70 7.51
CA ASP A 301 -1.88 9.29 7.43
C ASP A 301 -0.80 8.24 7.74
N ALA A 302 0.33 8.29 7.05
CA ALA A 302 1.39 7.32 7.19
C ALA A 302 2.77 7.95 7.00
N GLY A 303 3.73 7.51 7.79
CA GLY A 303 5.14 7.84 7.58
C GLY A 303 5.85 8.38 8.82
N GLY A 304 6.65 7.52 9.45
CA GLY A 304 7.54 7.93 10.55
C GLY A 304 6.83 8.20 11.89
N PHE A 305 5.54 7.87 12.01
CA PHE A 305 4.81 8.02 13.26
C PHE A 305 5.33 7.11 14.37
N ASP A 306 5.47 7.72 15.55
CA ASP A 306 5.48 7.05 16.85
C ASP A 306 4.09 7.20 17.51
N ARG A 307 3.99 6.83 18.79
CA ARG A 307 2.75 6.93 19.56
C ARG A 307 2.23 8.37 19.62
N ASP A 308 3.09 9.30 20.03
CA ASP A 308 2.67 10.66 20.36
C ASP A 308 2.31 11.45 19.09
N GLY A 309 3.08 11.27 18.01
CA GLY A 309 2.74 11.85 16.71
C GLY A 309 1.41 11.34 16.17
N ALA A 310 1.09 10.05 16.39
CA ALA A 310 -0.18 9.47 15.95
C ALA A 310 -1.37 9.95 16.77
N LEU A 311 -1.20 10.07 18.10
CA LEU A 311 -2.19 10.67 18.99
C LEU A 311 -2.50 12.10 18.55
N GLN A 312 -1.45 12.91 18.37
CA GLN A 312 -1.59 14.30 17.96
C GLN A 312 -2.29 14.43 16.60
N ALA A 313 -1.93 13.61 15.60
CA ALA A 313 -2.52 13.68 14.26
C ALA A 313 -4.04 13.44 14.26
N VAL A 314 -4.51 12.49 15.08
CA VAL A 314 -5.93 12.16 15.19
C VAL A 314 -6.70 13.16 16.04
N GLU A 315 -6.09 13.65 17.13
CA GLU A 315 -6.71 14.62 18.04
C GLU A 315 -6.93 15.98 17.34
N GLU A 316 -5.93 16.44 16.59
CA GLU A 316 -6.00 17.68 15.80
C GLU A 316 -6.89 17.59 14.55
N GLY A 317 -7.46 16.40 14.25
CA GLY A 317 -8.34 16.20 13.09
C GLY A 317 -7.61 16.25 11.74
N ARG A 318 -6.28 16.15 11.74
CA ARG A 318 -5.46 16.13 10.52
C ARG A 318 -5.62 14.81 9.76
N ALA A 319 -5.79 13.73 10.51
CA ALA A 319 -6.07 12.40 10.00
C ALA A 319 -7.18 11.75 10.84
N ASP A 320 -7.93 10.84 10.22
CA ASP A 320 -8.92 10.03 10.92
C ASP A 320 -8.32 8.74 11.48
N ALA A 321 -7.24 8.26 10.85
CA ALA A 321 -6.46 7.11 11.28
C ALA A 321 -4.98 7.24 10.88
N VAL A 322 -4.12 6.46 11.53
CA VAL A 322 -2.67 6.46 11.29
C VAL A 322 -2.18 5.06 10.96
N ALA A 323 -1.49 4.92 9.84
CA ALA A 323 -0.92 3.66 9.38
C ALA A 323 0.55 3.51 9.80
N PHE A 324 0.86 2.35 10.37
CA PHE A 324 2.19 1.97 10.83
C PHE A 324 2.74 0.86 9.96
N GLY A 325 3.96 1.05 9.47
CA GLY A 325 4.68 0.08 8.65
C GLY A 325 5.66 -0.75 9.48
N ARG A 326 6.89 -0.24 9.59
CA ARG A 326 8.04 -0.93 10.21
C ARG A 326 7.76 -1.46 11.62
N TYR A 327 7.07 -0.69 12.46
CA TYR A 327 6.74 -1.16 13.80
C TYR A 327 5.65 -2.24 13.82
N PHE A 328 4.75 -2.27 12.83
CA PHE A 328 3.79 -3.37 12.69
C PHE A 328 4.46 -4.65 12.17
N ILE A 329 5.61 -4.55 11.49
CA ILE A 329 6.42 -5.74 11.17
C ILE A 329 6.88 -6.42 12.46
N SER A 330 7.42 -5.68 13.42
CA SER A 330 8.03 -6.25 14.63
C SER A 330 7.11 -6.35 15.85
N ASN A 331 5.92 -5.76 15.79
CA ASN A 331 4.95 -5.74 16.88
C ASN A 331 3.59 -6.19 16.35
N PRO A 332 3.28 -7.49 16.36
CA PRO A 332 1.97 -7.99 15.96
C PRO A 332 0.82 -7.38 16.77
N ASP A 333 1.05 -7.10 18.05
CA ASP A 333 0.13 -6.47 18.99
C ASP A 333 0.25 -4.94 19.09
N LEU A 334 0.74 -4.27 18.03
CA LEU A 334 1.04 -2.84 18.03
C LEU A 334 -0.08 -1.95 18.59
N PRO A 335 -1.38 -2.11 18.23
CA PRO A 335 -2.44 -1.27 18.77
C PRO A 335 -2.49 -1.29 20.31
N ARG A 336 -2.34 -2.48 20.91
CA ARG A 336 -2.32 -2.65 22.37
C ARG A 336 -1.11 -1.97 22.99
N ARG A 337 0.08 -2.13 22.39
CA ARG A 337 1.31 -1.50 22.91
C ARG A 337 1.20 0.01 22.92
N LEU A 338 0.68 0.60 21.84
CA LEU A 338 0.44 2.04 21.76
C LEU A 338 -0.58 2.48 22.82
N GLN A 339 -1.63 1.70 23.05
CA GLN A 339 -2.67 2.02 24.04
C GLN A 339 -2.12 2.09 25.47
N ILE A 340 -1.28 1.13 25.85
CA ILE A 340 -0.72 1.07 27.22
C ILE A 340 0.64 1.77 27.36
N GLY A 341 1.17 2.36 26.28
CA GLY A 341 2.50 2.97 26.26
C GLY A 341 3.65 1.97 26.46
N ALA A 342 3.48 0.72 26.03
CA ALA A 342 4.51 -0.31 26.15
C ALA A 342 5.65 -0.10 25.14
N PRO A 343 6.88 -0.53 25.48
CA PRO A 343 8.01 -0.46 24.55
C PRO A 343 7.76 -1.28 23.29
N LEU A 344 8.14 -0.71 22.15
CA LEU A 344 8.05 -1.37 20.85
C LEU A 344 9.28 -2.25 20.62
N THR A 345 9.05 -3.49 20.18
CA THR A 345 10.10 -4.38 19.72
C THR A 345 10.79 -3.76 18.49
N PRO A 346 12.13 -3.62 18.49
CA PRO A 346 12.86 -3.13 17.33
C PRO A 346 12.66 -4.03 16.10
N TYR A 347 12.57 -3.42 14.92
CA TYR A 347 12.47 -4.15 13.66
C TYR A 347 13.84 -4.52 13.10
N HIS A 348 13.91 -5.63 12.36
CA HIS A 348 15.14 -6.12 11.73
C HIS A 348 15.03 -6.00 10.20
N ARG A 349 15.65 -4.96 9.62
CA ARG A 349 15.56 -4.68 8.18
C ARG A 349 16.05 -5.82 7.27
N PRO A 350 17.14 -6.56 7.57
CA PRO A 350 17.61 -7.64 6.71
C PRO A 350 16.57 -8.74 6.44
N THR A 351 15.58 -8.92 7.32
CA THR A 351 14.50 -9.92 7.18
C THR A 351 13.21 -9.32 6.61
N PHE A 352 13.21 -8.08 6.13
CA PHE A 352 12.00 -7.48 5.53
C PHE A 352 11.54 -8.25 4.28
N TYR A 353 12.47 -8.62 3.41
CA TYR A 353 12.15 -9.17 2.09
C TYR A 353 12.67 -10.60 1.92
N GLY A 354 11.78 -11.54 1.59
CA GLY A 354 12.14 -12.94 1.36
C GLY A 354 12.35 -13.74 2.65
N GLY A 355 12.89 -14.95 2.51
CA GLY A 355 13.09 -15.87 3.64
C GLY A 355 11.81 -16.61 4.03
N GLY A 356 11.78 -17.10 5.27
CA GLY A 356 10.67 -17.85 5.85
C GLY A 356 10.03 -17.13 7.04
N ALA A 357 9.80 -17.87 8.13
CA ALA A 357 9.17 -17.37 9.35
C ALA A 357 10.02 -16.33 10.11
N GLU A 358 11.35 -16.36 9.95
CA GLU A 358 12.28 -15.46 10.63
C GLU A 358 12.05 -13.99 10.24
N GLY A 359 11.93 -13.12 11.24
CA GLY A 359 11.57 -11.71 11.10
C GLY A 359 10.21 -11.47 10.43
N TYR A 360 9.31 -12.45 10.54
CA TYR A 360 7.98 -12.43 9.91
C TYR A 360 6.89 -12.77 10.93
N THR A 361 6.90 -14.01 11.41
CA THR A 361 5.89 -14.57 12.33
C THR A 361 6.46 -14.95 13.71
N ASP A 362 7.74 -14.69 13.92
CA ASP A 362 8.52 -15.02 15.13
C ASP A 362 8.69 -13.83 16.10
N TYR A 363 8.17 -12.65 15.76
CA TYR A 363 8.13 -11.52 16.67
C TYR A 363 7.15 -11.78 17.82
N PRO A 364 7.57 -11.61 19.09
CA PRO A 364 6.73 -11.92 20.24
C PRO A 364 5.71 -10.79 20.53
N ASP A 365 4.55 -11.17 21.04
CA ASP A 365 3.60 -10.25 21.68
C ASP A 365 4.19 -9.66 22.97
N HIS A 366 3.70 -8.49 23.38
CA HIS A 366 4.01 -7.96 24.69
C HIS A 366 3.26 -8.77 25.76
N PRO A 367 3.92 -9.24 26.84
CA PRO A 367 3.26 -10.00 27.89
C PRO A 367 2.01 -9.30 28.44
N THR A 368 0.98 -10.09 28.74
CA THR A 368 -0.20 -9.62 29.48
C THR A 368 0.15 -9.35 30.94
N GLN A 369 -0.65 -8.54 31.65
CA GLN A 369 -0.43 -8.28 33.08
C GLN A 369 -0.41 -9.58 33.90
N ALA A 370 -1.24 -10.57 33.54
CA ALA A 370 -1.24 -11.88 34.16
C ALA A 370 0.08 -12.65 33.93
N GLN A 371 0.65 -12.58 32.73
CA GLN A 371 1.94 -13.19 32.41
C GLN A 371 3.11 -12.46 33.10
N GLN A 372 3.03 -11.14 33.26
CA GLN A 372 4.02 -10.36 34.00
C GLN A 372 3.97 -10.68 35.49
N ALA A 373 2.78 -10.78 36.08
CA ALA A 373 2.60 -11.16 37.49
C ALA A 373 3.11 -12.59 37.77
N ALA A 374 2.90 -13.52 36.83
CA ALA A 374 3.39 -14.89 36.94
C ALA A 374 4.92 -15.03 36.76
N ALA A 375 5.57 -14.06 36.11
CA ALA A 375 7.03 -14.05 35.95
C ALA A 375 7.76 -13.33 37.10
N ALA A 376 7.04 -12.58 37.92
CA ALA A 376 7.57 -11.79 39.04
C ALA A 376 7.43 -12.49 40.41
N GLY A 377 6.70 -13.60 40.47
CA GLY A 377 6.59 -14.49 41.63
C GLY A 377 7.26 -15.82 41.35
#